data_AF-A0A317D9B1-F1
#
_entry.id   AF-A0A317D9B1-F1
#
_cell.length_a   1.000
_cell.length_b   1.000
_cell.length_c   1.000
_cell.angle_alpha   90.00
_cell.angle_beta   90.00
_cell.angle_gamma   90.00
#
_symmetry.space_group_name_H-M   'P 1'
#
loop_
_entity.id
_entity.type
_entity.pdbx_description
1 polymer ?
#
loop_
_entity_poly.entity_id
_entity_poly.type
_entity_poly.pdbx_seq_one_letter_code
_entity_poly.pdbx_strand_id
1 'polypeptide(L)'
;MSTSFRRKAAAVTFAVLGLSLAGGGIAVAQPTAKAPAEAVQPAARSTNAQPPVTAESARKAKAALKSGATTLAASTTIVVVNANGTRARGTGTVIKYGVGQYEVQFANTVTNAVFVATIGRADACCIPPAGEISVAARLGTPNGVFVQTRNSAGTPADLGFHLVVHTS
;
A
#
# COMPACT_ATOMS: atom_id res chain seq x y z
N MET A 1 -44.43 29.77 -14.36
CA MET A 1 -43.58 30.32 -15.44
C MET A 1 -42.43 31.07 -14.76
N SER A 2 -41.21 30.53 -14.89
CA SER A 2 -39.87 31.04 -14.52
C SER A 2 -39.63 31.69 -13.14
N THR A 3 -38.95 30.98 -12.24
CA THR A 3 -38.18 31.55 -11.11
C THR A 3 -36.69 31.59 -11.48
N SER A 4 -36.03 32.73 -11.23
CA SER A 4 -34.57 32.90 -11.38
C SER A 4 -33.99 33.50 -10.09
N PHE A 5 -33.22 32.74 -9.33
CA PHE A 5 -32.46 33.24 -8.17
C PHE A 5 -31.00 33.49 -8.58
N ARG A 6 -30.53 34.74 -8.48
CA ARG A 6 -29.12 35.14 -8.66
C ARG A 6 -28.39 35.13 -7.31
N ARG A 7 -27.26 34.41 -7.25
CA ARG A 7 -26.30 34.41 -6.13
C ARG A 7 -25.48 35.70 -6.13
N LYS A 8 -25.30 36.34 -4.97
CA LYS A 8 -24.26 37.36 -4.76
C LYS A 8 -23.43 37.00 -3.52
N ALA A 9 -22.12 37.04 -3.69
CA ALA A 9 -21.08 36.72 -2.71
C ALA A 9 -21.09 37.72 -1.54
N ALA A 10 -20.86 37.23 -0.33
CA ALA A 10 -20.65 38.05 0.87
C ALA A 10 -19.15 38.12 1.17
N ALA A 11 -18.58 39.32 1.05
CA ALA A 11 -17.32 39.68 1.69
C ALA A 11 -17.65 40.18 3.10
N VAL A 12 -17.01 39.60 4.13
CA VAL A 12 -17.15 40.05 5.51
C VAL A 12 -15.82 40.68 5.93
N THR A 13 -15.86 42.00 6.08
CA THR A 13 -14.81 42.87 6.62
C THR A 13 -14.74 42.74 8.14
N PHE A 14 -13.54 42.60 8.69
CA PHE A 14 -13.30 42.70 10.13
C PHE A 14 -13.08 44.16 10.52
N ALA A 15 -13.95 44.66 11.40
CA ALA A 15 -13.86 45.99 11.99
C ALA A 15 -12.73 46.06 13.02
N VAL A 16 -11.92 47.12 12.95
CA VAL A 16 -10.96 47.51 13.99
C VAL A 16 -11.52 48.75 14.68
N LEU A 17 -11.71 48.69 16.00
CA LEU A 17 -11.86 49.89 16.82
C LEU A 17 -11.46 49.64 18.27
N GLY A 18 -10.62 50.52 18.82
CA GLY A 18 -10.38 50.61 20.26
C GLY A 18 -9.00 51.12 20.64
N LEU A 19 -8.70 52.40 20.35
CA LEU A 19 -7.56 53.12 20.93
C LEU A 19 -7.96 53.67 22.31
N SER A 20 -7.27 53.27 23.38
CA SER A 20 -7.17 54.09 24.60
C SER A 20 -5.76 53.99 25.19
N LEU A 21 -5.26 55.17 25.55
CA LEU A 21 -3.89 55.50 25.92
C LEU A 21 -3.91 55.92 27.41
N ALA A 22 -3.27 55.18 28.30
CA ALA A 22 -2.76 55.67 29.59
C ALA A 22 -1.89 54.60 30.26
N GLY A 23 -0.76 55.05 30.83
CA GLY A 23 0.36 54.23 31.25
C GLY A 23 0.06 53.10 32.25
N GLY A 24 0.76 52.00 32.05
CA GLY A 24 0.80 50.83 32.92
C GLY A 24 1.48 49.70 32.16
N GLY A 25 2.77 49.49 32.42
CA GLY A 25 3.62 48.60 31.64
C GLY A 25 3.06 47.18 31.54
N ILE A 26 2.64 46.79 30.34
CA ILE A 26 2.43 45.40 29.96
C ILE A 26 3.67 45.00 29.18
N ALA A 27 4.50 44.17 29.81
CA ALA A 27 5.61 43.52 29.17
C ALA A 27 5.10 42.84 27.90
N VAL A 28 5.61 43.26 26.74
CA VAL A 28 5.45 42.50 25.50
C VAL A 28 6.25 41.22 25.71
N ALA A 29 5.57 40.14 26.11
CA ALA A 29 6.14 38.81 25.98
C ALA A 29 6.32 38.58 24.48
N GLN A 30 7.52 38.82 23.97
CA GLN A 30 7.94 38.23 22.70
C GLN A 30 7.78 36.72 22.88
N PRO A 31 6.94 36.03 22.10
CA PRO A 31 7.16 34.62 21.94
C PRO A 31 8.47 34.53 21.16
N THR A 32 9.57 34.24 21.86
CA THR A 32 10.67 33.51 21.23
C THR A 32 10.13 32.11 20.91
N ALA A 33 9.24 32.05 19.93
CA ALA A 33 8.84 30.81 19.30
C ALA A 33 10.06 30.34 18.53
N LYS A 34 10.87 29.53 19.21
CA LYS A 34 11.79 28.60 18.58
C LYS A 34 11.04 28.00 17.39
N ALA A 35 11.59 28.20 16.18
CA ALA A 35 10.99 27.70 14.95
C ALA A 35 10.50 26.27 15.18
N PRO A 36 9.26 25.92 14.78
CA PRO A 36 8.81 24.54 14.90
C PRO A 36 9.86 23.69 14.22
N ALA A 37 10.46 22.77 14.97
CA ALA A 37 11.29 21.73 14.40
C ALA A 37 10.53 21.18 13.20
N GLU A 38 11.16 21.25 12.02
CA GLU A 38 10.61 20.69 10.79
C GLU A 38 9.98 19.36 11.14
N ALA A 39 8.65 19.30 11.04
CA ALA A 39 7.96 18.04 11.06
C ALA A 39 8.58 17.25 9.91
N VAL A 40 9.45 16.30 10.24
CA VAL A 40 10.09 15.42 9.27
C VAL A 40 8.95 14.71 8.57
N GLN A 41 8.55 15.26 7.43
CA GLN A 41 7.60 14.59 6.55
C GLN A 41 8.24 13.25 6.21
N PRO A 42 7.55 12.12 6.44
CA PRO A 42 8.03 10.83 5.99
C PRO A 42 8.40 10.96 4.53
N ALA A 43 9.60 10.50 4.16
CA ALA A 43 10.09 10.55 2.79
C ALA A 43 9.00 10.07 1.81
N ALA A 44 8.92 10.69 0.64
CA ALA A 44 7.91 10.38 -0.37
C ALA A 44 7.80 8.86 -0.56
N ARG A 45 6.58 8.34 -0.34
CA ARG A 45 6.26 6.91 -0.52
C ARG A 45 6.69 6.51 -1.93
N SER A 46 7.35 5.34 -2.05
CA SER A 46 7.79 4.81 -3.34
C SER A 46 6.71 5.01 -4.40
N THR A 47 7.10 5.46 -5.59
CA THR A 47 6.18 5.57 -6.74
C THR A 47 5.43 4.24 -6.91
N ASN A 48 4.16 4.28 -7.34
CA ASN A 48 3.28 3.12 -7.53
C ASN A 48 3.77 2.16 -8.65
N ALA A 49 5.07 2.03 -8.85
CA ALA A 49 5.72 1.27 -9.89
C ALA A 49 6.14 -0.10 -9.35
N GLN A 50 5.76 -1.15 -10.09
CA GLN A 50 6.29 -2.50 -9.89
C GLN A 50 7.62 -2.63 -10.65
N PRO A 51 8.54 -3.51 -10.22
CA PRO A 51 9.73 -3.84 -11.01
C PRO A 51 9.35 -4.35 -12.42
N PRO A 52 10.22 -4.18 -13.42
CA PRO A 52 10.03 -4.80 -14.72
C PRO A 52 9.87 -6.32 -14.62
N VAL A 53 9.02 -6.91 -15.45
CA VAL A 53 8.88 -8.37 -15.58
C VAL A 53 10.14 -8.93 -16.26
N THR A 54 10.78 -9.92 -15.64
CA THR A 54 11.97 -10.56 -16.22
C THR A 54 11.57 -11.65 -17.22
N ALA A 55 12.47 -11.98 -18.15
CA ALA A 55 12.21 -13.05 -19.12
C ALA A 55 12.01 -14.42 -18.44
N GLU A 56 12.64 -14.64 -17.29
CA GLU A 56 12.47 -15.86 -16.51
C GLU A 56 11.08 -15.91 -15.85
N SER A 57 10.64 -14.82 -15.21
CA SER A 57 9.31 -14.79 -14.59
C SER A 57 8.20 -14.95 -15.63
N ALA A 58 8.34 -14.34 -16.81
CA ALA A 58 7.42 -14.54 -17.92
C ALA A 58 7.36 -16.00 -18.42
N ARG A 59 8.50 -16.70 -18.47
CA ARG A 59 8.55 -18.13 -18.83
C ARG A 59 7.84 -19.00 -17.80
N LYS A 60 8.08 -18.76 -16.51
CA LYS A 60 7.42 -19.47 -15.40
C LYS A 60 5.90 -19.25 -15.42
N ALA A 61 5.47 -18.01 -15.68
CA ALA A 61 4.06 -17.66 -15.79
C ALA A 61 3.36 -18.47 -16.90
N LYS A 62 3.96 -18.52 -18.09
CA LYS A 62 3.42 -19.29 -19.22
C LYS A 62 3.39 -20.79 -18.95
N ALA A 63 4.42 -21.33 -18.30
CA ALA A 63 4.46 -22.75 -17.94
C ALA A 63 3.33 -23.12 -16.97
N ALA A 64 3.06 -22.27 -15.97
CA ALA A 64 1.99 -22.48 -15.02
C ALA A 64 0.61 -22.51 -15.71
N LEU A 65 0.34 -21.57 -16.63
CA LEU A 65 -0.90 -21.53 -17.42
C LEU A 65 -1.14 -22.81 -18.25
N LYS A 66 -0.07 -23.39 -18.81
CA LYS A 66 -0.17 -24.65 -19.57
C LYS A 66 -0.44 -25.87 -18.69
N SER A 67 -0.06 -25.82 -17.41
CA SER A 67 -0.14 -26.97 -16.49
C SER A 67 -1.53 -27.24 -15.90
N GLY A 68 -2.52 -26.36 -16.14
CA GLY A 68 -3.89 -26.61 -15.69
C GLY A 68 -4.76 -25.36 -15.59
N ALA A 69 -5.03 -24.72 -16.73
CA ALA A 69 -6.07 -23.70 -16.83
C ALA A 69 -7.46 -24.38 -16.84
N THR A 70 -8.09 -24.53 -15.68
CA THR A 70 -9.49 -24.95 -15.58
C THR A 70 -10.40 -23.74 -15.50
N THR A 71 -11.52 -23.74 -16.24
CA THR A 71 -12.62 -22.78 -16.04
C THR A 71 -13.11 -22.91 -14.60
N LEU A 72 -12.84 -21.89 -13.78
CA LEU A 72 -13.11 -21.94 -12.35
C LEU A 72 -14.59 -21.67 -12.10
N ALA A 73 -15.29 -22.63 -11.50
CA ALA A 73 -16.29 -22.27 -10.48
C ALA A 73 -15.55 -21.53 -9.37
N ALA A 74 -16.21 -20.56 -8.72
CA ALA A 74 -15.56 -19.68 -7.75
C ALA A 74 -14.63 -20.48 -6.80
N SER A 75 -13.35 -20.11 -6.76
CA SER A 75 -12.32 -20.87 -6.07
C SER A 75 -11.43 -19.96 -5.23
N THR A 76 -10.98 -20.48 -4.10
CA THR A 76 -10.05 -19.79 -3.22
C THR A 76 -8.72 -20.53 -3.21
N THR A 77 -7.65 -19.83 -3.58
CA THR A 77 -6.27 -20.31 -3.47
C THR A 77 -5.55 -19.55 -2.36
N ILE A 78 -4.78 -20.27 -1.54
CA ILE A 78 -4.01 -19.70 -0.44
C ILE A 78 -2.53 -19.98 -0.66
N VAL A 79 -1.68 -19.00 -0.34
CA VAL A 79 -0.21 -19.14 -0.36
C VAL A 79 0.36 -18.54 0.91
N VAL A 80 1.24 -19.29 1.57
CA VAL A 80 1.99 -18.83 2.74
C VAL A 80 3.44 -18.67 2.33
N VAL A 81 4.00 -17.47 2.53
CA VAL A 81 5.35 -17.09 2.11
C VAL A 81 6.20 -16.74 3.34
N ASN A 82 7.39 -17.33 3.40
CA ASN A 82 8.38 -17.03 4.42
C ASN A 82 9.02 -15.65 4.19
N ALA A 83 9.56 -15.04 5.24
CA ALA A 83 10.26 -13.75 5.14
C ALA A 83 11.46 -13.79 4.16
N ASN A 84 12.09 -14.95 3.97
CA ASN A 84 13.17 -15.10 2.98
C ASN A 84 12.68 -15.19 1.51
N GLY A 85 11.36 -15.08 1.26
CA GLY A 85 10.77 -15.15 -0.08
C GLY A 85 10.53 -16.55 -0.62
N THR A 86 10.64 -17.59 0.22
CA THR A 86 10.32 -18.97 -0.17
C THR A 86 8.86 -19.31 0.14
N ARG A 87 8.24 -20.15 -0.70
CA ARG A 87 6.89 -20.69 -0.42
C ARG A 87 6.98 -21.69 0.73
N ALA A 88 6.21 -21.46 1.79
CA ALA A 88 6.08 -22.40 2.89
C ALA A 88 4.96 -23.43 2.65
N ARG A 89 3.79 -22.96 2.19
CA ARG A 89 2.60 -23.79 1.94
C ARG A 89 1.72 -23.18 0.84
N GLY A 90 0.77 -23.95 0.35
CA GLY A 90 -0.22 -23.51 -0.62
C GLY A 90 0.23 -23.66 -2.08
N THR A 91 -0.49 -23.01 -2.98
CA THR A 91 -0.42 -23.26 -4.42
C THR A 91 0.13 -22.06 -5.18
N GLY A 92 1.16 -22.26 -6.01
CA GLY A 92 1.74 -21.20 -6.84
C GLY A 92 3.26 -21.09 -6.70
N THR A 93 3.89 -20.31 -7.58
CA THR A 93 5.35 -20.09 -7.59
C THR A 93 5.66 -18.72 -7.03
N VAL A 94 6.51 -18.66 -5.99
CA VAL A 94 6.93 -17.40 -5.38
C VAL A 94 8.26 -16.96 -6.00
N ILE A 95 8.33 -15.69 -6.39
CA ILE A 95 9.50 -15.04 -6.97
C ILE A 95 9.79 -13.78 -6.14
N LYS A 96 11.01 -13.64 -5.63
CA LYS A 96 11.46 -12.43 -4.93
C LYS A 96 12.27 -11.56 -5.88
N TYR A 97 11.91 -10.29 -6.00
CA TYR A 97 12.60 -9.32 -6.88
C TYR A 97 13.62 -8.46 -6.13
N GLY A 98 13.39 -8.24 -4.84
CA GLY A 98 14.19 -7.39 -3.99
C GLY A 98 13.65 -7.39 -2.58
N VAL A 99 14.20 -6.56 -1.70
CA VAL A 99 13.73 -6.44 -0.32
C VAL A 99 12.26 -6.03 -0.31
N GLY A 100 11.43 -6.85 0.34
CA GLY A 100 9.99 -6.65 0.49
C GLY A 100 9.20 -6.66 -0.81
N GLN A 101 9.72 -7.24 -1.90
CA GLN A 101 9.06 -7.25 -3.21
C GLN A 101 8.95 -8.67 -3.77
N TYR A 102 7.72 -9.14 -3.94
CA TYR A 102 7.41 -10.52 -4.30
C TYR A 102 6.38 -10.60 -5.41
N GLU A 103 6.42 -11.70 -6.15
CA GLU A 103 5.36 -12.11 -7.04
C GLU A 103 4.98 -13.56 -6.76
N VAL A 104 3.68 -13.82 -6.78
CA VAL A 104 3.11 -15.16 -6.66
C VAL A 104 2.38 -15.49 -7.95
N GLN A 105 2.85 -16.50 -8.66
CA GLN A 105 2.28 -16.95 -9.93
C GLN A 105 1.42 -18.20 -9.73
N PHE A 106 0.25 -18.23 -10.34
CA PHE A 106 -0.71 -19.33 -10.25
C PHE A 106 -0.81 -20.08 -11.58
N ALA A 107 -1.40 -21.29 -11.55
CA ALA A 107 -1.68 -22.06 -12.76
C ALA A 107 -2.83 -21.48 -13.60
N ASN A 108 -3.66 -20.63 -13.01
CA ASN A 108 -4.81 -20.00 -13.65
C ASN A 108 -4.62 -18.48 -13.77
N THR A 109 -5.31 -17.87 -14.73
CA THR A 109 -5.40 -16.41 -14.82
C THR A 109 -6.14 -15.86 -13.59
N VAL A 110 -5.58 -14.82 -12.98
CA VAL A 110 -6.12 -14.19 -11.76
C VAL A 110 -6.40 -12.70 -11.95
N THR A 111 -6.37 -12.17 -13.18
CA THR A 111 -6.53 -10.73 -13.48
C THR A 111 -7.76 -10.09 -12.83
N ASN A 112 -8.87 -10.82 -12.72
CA ASN A 112 -10.14 -10.32 -12.15
C ASN A 112 -10.40 -10.88 -10.74
N ALA A 113 -9.41 -11.50 -10.11
CA ALA A 113 -9.57 -12.10 -8.79
C ALA A 113 -9.50 -11.05 -7.67
N VAL A 114 -10.07 -11.39 -6.52
CA VAL A 114 -9.91 -10.63 -5.28
C VAL A 114 -8.65 -11.11 -4.57
N PHE A 115 -7.80 -10.16 -4.17
CA PHE A 115 -6.56 -10.43 -3.45
C PHE A 115 -6.64 -9.86 -2.03
N VAL A 116 -6.35 -10.70 -1.04
CA VAL A 116 -6.23 -10.29 0.36
C VAL A 116 -4.93 -10.84 0.90
N ALA A 117 -4.13 -10.00 1.54
CA ALA A 117 -2.94 -10.47 2.23
C ALA A 117 -2.76 -9.81 3.58
N THR A 118 -2.12 -10.56 4.47
CA THR A 118 -1.73 -10.10 5.81
C THR A 118 -0.27 -10.46 6.06
N ILE A 119 0.40 -9.63 6.87
CA ILE A 119 1.73 -9.97 7.38
C ILE A 119 1.55 -11.11 8.38
N GLY A 120 2.32 -12.18 8.20
CA GLY A 120 2.13 -13.42 8.93
C GLY A 120 3.37 -14.31 8.85
N ARG A 121 3.54 -15.18 9.84
CA ARG A 121 4.60 -16.19 9.81
C ARG A 121 4.07 -17.52 9.31
N ALA A 122 4.96 -18.34 8.74
CA ALA A 122 4.60 -19.68 8.31
C ALA A 122 4.63 -20.71 9.46
N ASP A 123 5.47 -20.48 10.46
CA ASP A 123 5.57 -21.28 11.68
C ASP A 123 4.55 -20.82 12.74
N ALA A 124 4.33 -21.65 13.76
CA ALA A 124 3.40 -21.41 14.86
C ALA A 124 4.03 -20.60 16.02
N CYS A 125 5.02 -19.76 15.73
CA CYS A 125 5.79 -19.01 16.74
C CYS A 125 5.20 -17.60 16.99
N CYS A 126 5.98 -16.72 17.61
CA CYS A 126 5.64 -15.35 18.02
C CYS A 126 5.04 -14.47 16.91
N ILE A 127 4.38 -13.40 17.32
CA ILE A 127 3.80 -12.38 16.43
C ILE A 127 4.87 -11.80 15.48
N PRO A 128 4.62 -11.69 14.17
CA PRO A 128 5.56 -11.08 13.23
C PRO A 128 5.80 -9.59 13.56
N PRO A 129 6.95 -9.02 13.14
CA PRO A 129 7.15 -7.57 13.21
C PRO A 129 6.02 -6.80 12.53
N ALA A 130 5.65 -5.66 13.11
CA ALA A 130 4.67 -4.76 12.53
C ALA A 130 5.17 -4.16 11.20
N GLY A 131 4.22 -3.84 10.32
CA GLY A 131 4.51 -3.27 9.01
C GLY A 131 3.26 -3.09 8.17
N GLU A 132 3.47 -2.71 6.91
CA GLU A 132 2.40 -2.64 5.92
C GLU A 132 2.60 -3.67 4.81
N ILE A 133 1.48 -4.14 4.26
CA ILE A 133 1.44 -5.01 3.10
C ILE A 133 0.53 -4.40 2.04
N SER A 134 0.94 -4.51 0.78
CA SER A 134 0.16 -4.07 -0.37
C SER A 134 0.13 -5.18 -1.41
N VAL A 135 -1.03 -5.38 -2.04
CA VAL A 135 -1.24 -6.39 -3.07
C VAL A 135 -1.83 -5.77 -4.31
N ALA A 136 -1.44 -6.28 -5.47
CA ALA A 136 -1.98 -5.90 -6.77
C ALA A 136 -1.84 -7.04 -7.77
N ALA A 137 -2.62 -7.01 -8.85
CA ALA A 137 -2.32 -7.83 -10.01
C ALA A 137 -0.91 -7.49 -10.53
N ARG A 138 -0.17 -8.50 -10.98
CA ARG A 138 1.14 -8.29 -11.58
C ARG A 138 0.98 -7.70 -12.97
N LEU A 139 1.59 -6.54 -13.20
CA LEU A 139 1.53 -5.89 -14.52
C LEU A 139 2.17 -6.78 -15.59
N GLY A 140 1.44 -7.03 -16.68
CA GLY A 140 1.92 -7.86 -17.80
C GLY A 140 1.97 -9.37 -17.53
N THR A 141 1.54 -9.83 -16.35
CA THR A 141 1.51 -11.26 -15.98
C THR A 141 0.11 -11.65 -15.47
N PRO A 142 -0.79 -12.11 -16.35
CA PRO A 142 -2.22 -12.33 -16.03
C PRO A 142 -2.49 -13.34 -14.92
N ASN A 143 -1.54 -14.23 -14.63
CA ASN A 143 -1.60 -15.23 -13.56
C ASN A 143 -0.75 -14.87 -12.34
N GLY A 144 -0.28 -13.62 -12.24
CA GLY A 144 0.61 -13.15 -11.19
C GLY A 144 -0.05 -12.15 -10.25
N VAL A 145 0.30 -12.25 -8.97
CA VAL A 145 -0.01 -11.25 -7.94
C VAL A 145 1.29 -10.65 -7.44
N PHE A 146 1.40 -9.33 -7.46
CA PHE A 146 2.51 -8.60 -6.86
C PHE A 146 2.19 -8.28 -5.40
N VAL A 147 3.15 -8.57 -4.52
CA VAL A 147 3.05 -8.30 -3.09
C VAL A 147 4.24 -7.46 -2.67
N GLN A 148 3.97 -6.38 -1.94
CA GLN A 148 5.00 -5.54 -1.37
C GLN A 148 4.83 -5.42 0.14
N THR A 149 5.91 -5.63 0.88
CA THR A 149 5.95 -5.51 2.34
C THR A 149 6.90 -4.40 2.77
N ARG A 150 6.51 -3.66 3.80
CA ARG A 150 7.27 -2.55 4.39
C ARG A 150 7.24 -2.66 5.90
N ASN A 151 8.27 -2.14 6.57
CA ASN A 151 8.22 -1.92 8.01
C ASN A 151 7.35 -0.71 8.37
N SER A 152 7.07 -0.49 9.65
CA SER A 152 6.27 0.67 10.11
C SER A 152 6.86 2.06 9.83
N ALA A 153 8.09 2.12 9.30
CA ALA A 153 8.69 3.36 8.79
C ALA A 153 8.46 3.53 7.27
N GLY A 154 7.66 2.67 6.63
CA GLY A 154 7.40 2.68 5.20
C GLY A 154 8.58 2.21 4.33
N THR A 155 9.64 1.67 4.91
CA THR A 155 10.82 1.17 4.18
C THR A 155 10.57 -0.27 3.73
N PRO A 156 10.91 -0.65 2.48
CA PRO A 156 10.80 -2.04 2.04
C PRO A 156 11.51 -2.99 3.00
N ALA A 157 10.80 -4.02 3.45
CA ALA A 157 11.31 -4.97 4.44
C ALA A 157 10.83 -6.37 4.10
N ASP A 158 11.70 -7.36 4.26
CA ASP A 158 11.40 -8.76 4.03
C ASP A 158 10.55 -9.32 5.18
N LEU A 159 9.23 -9.31 5.01
CA LEU A 159 8.27 -9.84 5.97
C LEU A 159 7.53 -11.03 5.36
N GLY A 160 7.30 -12.06 6.17
CA GLY A 160 6.45 -13.18 5.78
C GLY A 160 5.00 -12.72 5.62
N PHE A 161 4.24 -13.40 4.77
CA PHE A 161 2.85 -13.06 4.53
C PHE A 161 1.99 -14.25 4.14
N HIS A 162 0.69 -14.11 4.36
CA HIS A 162 -0.33 -15.02 3.86
C HIS A 162 -1.11 -14.31 2.76
N LEU A 163 -1.27 -14.95 1.62
CA LEU A 163 -2.01 -14.43 0.47
C LEU A 163 -3.20 -15.33 0.19
N VAL A 164 -4.37 -14.73 0.06
CA VAL A 164 -5.61 -15.36 -0.38
C VAL A 164 -6.01 -14.75 -1.72
N VAL A 165 -6.28 -15.61 -2.69
CA VAL A 165 -6.74 -15.25 -4.02
C VAL A 165 -8.06 -15.93 -4.28
N HIS A 166 -9.11 -15.14 -4.51
CA HIS A 166 -10.44 -15.65 -4.82
C HIS A 166 -10.81 -15.31 -6.26
N THR A 167 -10.98 -16.33 -7.10
CA THR A 167 -11.43 -16.22 -8.48
C THR A 167 -12.93 -16.49 -8.53
N SER A 168 -13.71 -15.65 -9.23
CA SER A 168 -15.16 -15.83 -9.45
C SER A 168 -15.46 -16.45 -10.80
#